data_AF-A0A453SU76-F1
#
_entry.id   AF-A0A453SU76-F1
#
_cell.length_a   1.000
_cell.length_b   1.000
_cell.length_c   1.000
_cell.angle_alpha   90.00
_cell.angle_beta   90.00
_cell.angle_gamma   90.00
#
_symmetry.space_group_name_H-M   'P 1'
#
loop_
_entity.id
_entity.type
_entity.pdbx_description
1 polymer ?
#
loop_
_entity_poly.entity_id
_entity_poly.type
_entity_poly.pdbx_seq_one_letter_code
_entity_poly.pdbx_strand_id
1 'polypeptide(L)' 'SEDVIASGAGDDAICLYAEEKSTMVEGPSYRLILKKEKAHDMDVNCVRWCPQDPRVLASASDDGTVKLWELWGNLLD' A
#
# COMPACT_ATOMS: atom_id res chain seq x y z
N SER A 1 11.96 2.92 -0.99
CA SER A 1 10.86 2.12 -0.40
C SER A 1 11.32 0.68 -0.33
N GLU A 2 12.54 0.42 0.15
CA GLU A 2 13.07 -0.94 0.09
C GLU A 2 12.34 -1.90 1.04
N ASP A 3 11.57 -1.38 2.01
CA ASP A 3 10.92 -2.20 3.05
C ASP A 3 9.41 -1.96 3.22
N VAL A 4 8.73 -1.33 2.25
CA VAL A 4 7.26 -1.08 2.33
C VAL A 4 6.49 -1.96 1.34
N ILE A 5 5.64 -2.82 1.88
CA ILE A 5 4.71 -3.64 1.09
C ILE A 5 3.38 -2.89 0.96
N ALA A 6 2.83 -2.86 -0.25
CA ALA A 6 1.49 -2.34 -0.52
C ALA A 6 0.54 -3.48 -0.93
N SER A 7 -0.71 -3.41 -0.51
CA SER A 7 -1.79 -4.29 -0.98
C SER A 7 -3.06 -3.50 -1.28
N GLY A 8 -3.79 -3.93 -2.31
CA GLY A 8 -5.20 -3.58 -2.54
C GLY A 8 -6.09 -4.79 -2.23
N ALA A 9 -7.32 -4.55 -1.77
CA ALA A 9 -8.29 -5.58 -1.43
C ALA A 9 -9.73 -5.16 -1.80
N GLY A 10 -10.69 -6.06 -1.60
CA GLY A 10 -12.12 -5.83 -1.85
C GLY A 10 -12.86 -5.04 -0.77
N ASP A 11 -12.12 -4.37 0.13
CA ASP A 11 -12.66 -3.38 1.06
C ASP A 11 -12.37 -1.94 0.60
N ASP A 12 -12.14 -1.77 -0.70
CA ASP A 12 -11.85 -0.51 -1.41
C ASP A 12 -10.58 0.23 -0.91
N ALA A 13 -9.78 -0.41 -0.07
CA ALA A 13 -8.66 0.21 0.62
C ALA A 13 -7.30 -0.16 0.03
N ILE A 14 -6.33 0.72 0.26
CA ILE A 14 -4.90 0.44 0.10
C ILE A 14 -4.25 0.37 1.47
N CYS A 15 -3.57 -0.73 1.76
CA CYS A 15 -2.81 -0.92 3.00
C CYS A 15 -1.31 -0.90 2.70
N LEU A 16 -0.55 -0.25 3.58
CA LEU A 16 0.91 -0.26 3.57
C LEU A 16 1.42 -0.94 4.85
N TYR A 17 2.45 -1.76 4.69
CA TYR A 17 3.08 -2.52 5.77
C TYR A 17 4.59 -2.31 5.76
N ALA A 18 5.20 -2.28 6.94
CA ALA A 18 6.65 -2.23 7.10
C ALA A 18 7.12 -3.32 8.05
N GLU A 19 8.37 -3.75 7.88
CA GLU A 19 8.98 -4.76 8.72
C GLU A 19 8.96 -4.32 10.20
N GLU A 20 8.48 -5.20 11.06
CA GLU A 20 8.55 -5.09 12.50
C GLU A 20 9.60 -6.09 12.99
N LYS A 21 10.71 -5.58 13.52
CA LYS A 21 11.77 -6.44 14.09
C LYS A 21 11.30 -6.96 15.44
N SER A 22 10.74 -8.16 15.45
CA SER A 22 10.37 -8.87 16.66
C SER A 22 11.46 -9.87 17.04
N THR A 23 11.77 -9.97 18.32
CA THR A 23 12.65 -11.03 18.86
C THR A 23 11.85 -12.27 19.30
N MET A 24 10.52 -12.22 19.24
CA MET A 24 9.63 -13.27 19.75
C MET A 24 9.04 -14.18 18.67
N VAL A 25 9.14 -13.79 17.40
CA VAL A 25 8.67 -14.59 16.25
C VAL A 25 9.87 -14.93 15.39
N GLU A 26 9.99 -16.18 14.99
CA GLU A 26 11.03 -16.62 14.06
C GLU A 26 10.63 -16.26 12.62
N GLY A 27 11.46 -15.47 11.92
CA GLY A 27 11.21 -15.00 10.57
C GLY A 27 10.76 -13.52 10.48
N PRO A 28 10.59 -12.97 9.26
CA PRO A 28 10.21 -11.58 9.07
C PRO A 28 8.73 -11.36 9.46
N SER A 29 8.49 -10.38 10.34
CA SER A 29 7.15 -9.88 10.65
C SER A 29 6.92 -8.49 10.07
N TYR A 30 5.69 -8.18 9.68
CA TYR A 30 5.30 -6.88 9.14
C TYR A 30 4.08 -6.36 9.89
N ARG A 31 4.06 -5.06 10.18
CA ARG A 31 2.90 -4.39 10.78
C ARG A 31 2.26 -3.42 9.79
N LEU A 32 0.96 -3.22 9.92
CA LEU A 32 0.24 -2.16 9.21
C LEU A 32 0.79 -0.79 9.66
N ILE A 33 1.19 0.03 8.70
CA ILE A 33 1.66 1.40 8.95
C ILE A 33 0.68 2.46 8.45
N LEU A 34 -0.10 2.16 7.42
CA LEU A 34 -1.13 3.04 6.88
C LEU A 34 -2.23 2.20 6.24
N LYS A 35 -3.48 2.63 6.42
CA LYS A 35 -4.63 2.18 5.65
C LYS A 35 -5.34 3.38 5.06
N LYS A 36 -5.32 3.50 3.74
CA LYS A 36 -6.11 4.49 3.00
C LYS A 36 -7.48 3.87 2.73
N GLU A 37 -8.42 4.15 3.64
CA GLU A 37 -9.83 3.80 3.45
C GLU A 37 -10.39 4.55 2.25
N LYS A 38 -11.27 3.90 1.49
CA LYS A 38 -11.86 4.46 0.26
C LYS A 38 -10.80 5.02 -0.68
N ALA A 39 -9.77 4.22 -0.94
CA ALA A 39 -8.79 4.56 -1.96
C ALA A 39 -9.45 4.61 -3.34
N HIS A 40 -10.42 3.72 -3.54
CA HIS A 40 -11.31 3.66 -4.69
C HIS A 40 -12.79 3.56 -4.24
N ASP A 41 -13.71 3.64 -5.19
CA ASP A 41 -15.15 3.48 -4.92
C ASP A 41 -15.64 2.02 -5.09
N MET A 42 -14.74 1.12 -5.50
CA MET A 42 -14.92 -0.33 -5.61
C MET A 42 -13.57 -1.06 -5.38
N ASP A 43 -13.58 -2.39 -5.40
CA ASP A 43 -12.43 -3.27 -5.19
C ASP A 43 -11.13 -2.80 -5.87
N VAL A 44 -10.03 -2.83 -5.13
CA VAL A 44 -8.70 -2.52 -5.66
C VAL A 44 -8.07 -3.81 -6.19
N ASN A 45 -8.01 -3.93 -7.52
CA ASN A 45 -7.55 -5.13 -8.22
C ASN A 45 -6.02 -5.23 -8.32
N CYS A 46 -5.33 -4.10 -8.29
CA CYS A 46 -3.88 -4.07 -8.45
C CYS A 46 -3.25 -2.86 -7.77
N VAL A 47 -2.06 -3.04 -7.21
CA VAL A 47 -1.17 -1.97 -6.77
C VAL A 47 0.24 -2.23 -7.30
N ARG A 48 0.99 -1.17 -7.64
CA ARG A 48 2.39 -1.26 -8.06
C ARG A 48 3.17 -0.02 -7.69
N TRP A 49 4.29 -0.21 -6.99
CA TRP A 49 5.27 0.85 -6.76
C TRP A 49 5.98 1.23 -8.06
N CYS A 50 6.24 2.52 -8.23
CA CYS A 50 7.05 3.02 -9.32
C CYS A 50 8.52 2.55 -9.14
N PRO A 51 9.11 1.89 -10.15
CA PRO A 51 10.50 1.42 -10.04
C PRO A 51 11.53 2.54 -10.12
N GLN A 52 11.15 3.75 -10.58
CA GLN A 52 12.03 4.91 -10.67
C GLN A 52 11.87 5.90 -9.51
N ASP A 53 10.71 5.96 -8.86
CA ASP A 53 10.47 6.80 -7.68
C ASP A 53 9.82 5.98 -6.56
N PRO A 54 10.54 5.68 -5.47
CA PRO A 54 10.02 4.86 -4.38
C PRO A 54 8.85 5.49 -3.62
N ARG A 55 8.51 6.75 -3.88
CA ARG A 55 7.38 7.44 -3.24
C ARG A 55 6.08 7.28 -4.01
N VAL A 56 6.14 6.87 -5.29
CA VAL A 56 4.97 6.83 -6.16
C VAL A 56 4.38 5.43 -6.21
N LEU A 57 3.08 5.32 -5.95
CA LEU A 57 2.30 4.09 -6.07
C LEU A 57 1.19 4.28 -7.11
N ALA A 58 0.95 3.26 -7.94
CA ALA A 58 -0.22 3.20 -8.81
C ALA A 58 -1.21 2.14 -8.30
N SER A 59 -2.51 2.39 -8.44
CA SER A 59 -3.58 1.43 -8.19
C SER A 59 -4.62 1.40 -9.30
N ALA A 60 -5.28 0.25 -9.50
CA ALA A 60 -6.39 0.07 -10.44
C ALA A 60 -7.57 -0.64 -9.76
N SER A 61 -8.79 -0.26 -10.12
CA SER A 61 -10.03 -0.71 -9.47
C SER A 61 -11.15 -1.03 -10.46
N ASP A 62 -12.15 -1.80 -10.01
CA ASP A 62 -13.42 -2.02 -10.70
C ASP A 62 -14.25 -0.73 -10.87
N ASP A 63 -13.92 0.35 -10.16
CA ASP A 63 -14.53 1.67 -10.35
C ASP A 63 -14.20 2.32 -11.71
N GLY A 64 -13.36 1.65 -12.52
CA GLY A 64 -12.96 2.08 -13.85
C GLY A 64 -11.82 3.09 -13.85
N THR A 65 -11.18 3.33 -12.71
CA THR A 65 -10.11 4.32 -12.58
C THR A 65 -8.75 3.71 -12.26
N VAL A 66 -7.71 4.46 -12.63
CA VAL A 66 -6.34 4.28 -12.13
C VAL A 66 -6.00 5.53 -11.34
N LYS A 67 -5.43 5.35 -10.14
CA LYS A 67 -4.97 6.46 -9.29
C LYS A 67 -3.47 6.36 -9.07
N LEU A 68 -2.84 7.52 -9.00
CA LEU A 68 -1.45 7.68 -8.59
C LEU A 68 -1.45 8.29 -7.21
N TRP A 69 -0.57 7.79 -6.37
CA TRP A 69 -0.43 8.20 -4.99
C TRP A 69 1.01 8.57 -4.70
N GLU A 70 1.20 9.55 -3.83
CA GLU A 70 2.52 9.91 -3.31
C GLU A 70 2.62 9.62 -1.80
N LEU A 71 3.67 8.91 -1.41
CA LEU A 71 3.99 8.60 -0.03
C LEU A 71 4.84 9.73 0.57
N TRP A 72 4.25 10.49 1.49
CA TRP A 72 4.90 11.56 2.25
C TRP A 72 4.97 11.19 3.73
N GLY A 73 6.09 10.61 4.16
CA GLY A 73 6.22 10.09 5.52
C GLY A 73 5.25 8.92 5.74
N ASN A 74 4.27 9.10 6.63
CA ASN A 74 3.21 8.11 6.90
C ASN A 74 1.86 8.50 6.26
N LEU A 75 1.88 9.30 5.19
CA LEU A 75 0.67 9.75 4.49
C LEU A 75 0.71 9.28 3.05
N LEU A 76 -0.44 8.78 2.58
CA LEU A 76 -0.70 8.44 1.19
C LEU A 76 -1.77 9.41 0.67
N ASP A 77 -1.40 10.26 -0.28
CA ASP A 77 -2.27 11.25 -0.91
C ASP A 77 -2.49 10.91 -2.38
#